data_AF-A0A956YTQ9-F1
#
_entry.id   AF-A0A956YTQ9-F1
#
_cell.length_a   1.000
_cell.length_b   1.000
_cell.length_c   1.000
_cell.angle_alpha   90.00
_cell.angle_beta   90.00
_cell.angle_gamma   90.00
#
_symmetry.space_group_name_H-M   'P 1'
#
loop_
_entity.id
_entity.type
_entity.pdbx_description
1 polymer ?
#
loop_
_entity_poly.entity_id
_entity_poly.type
_entity_poly.pdbx_seq_one_letter_code
_entity_poly.pdbx_strand_id
1 'polypeptide(L)'
;MITLTINGTLHELTPVKAFRAQYDLPPTFGTAYFAPKDYAGLGSIDGAAAGAALGQLRAALLSRIPAKIVAAELPSVVTRLTDHFREQMEHINTIIGLRAQEVEFAVSGFADAAHKYAFSLLRARLTGEQVPDFKLVYDEWLMSGVRVLETPFAYDDDSHHWHVRVISHVYGRMGLIVQAGEATHYVYDPALACPAEGFMAGLLGEVCAHLVTALGQ
;
A
#
# COMPACT_ATOMS: atom_id res chain seq x y z
N MET A 1 18.03 -3.30 -0.81
CA MET A 1 18.07 -1.88 -1.18
C MET A 1 16.64 -1.48 -1.52
N ILE A 2 16.13 -0.38 -0.96
CA ILE A 2 14.73 0.03 -1.13
C ILE A 2 14.74 1.23 -2.05
N THR A 3 13.94 1.20 -3.11
CA THR A 3 13.87 2.27 -4.11
C THR A 3 12.47 2.83 -4.21
N LEU A 4 12.37 4.14 -4.45
CA LEU A 4 11.08 4.83 -4.57
C LEU A 4 11.13 5.88 -5.66
N THR A 5 10.09 5.94 -6.49
CA THR A 5 9.93 7.02 -7.46
C THR A 5 9.24 8.21 -6.79
N ILE A 6 9.92 9.35 -6.72
CA ILE A 6 9.40 10.61 -6.16
C ILE A 6 9.49 11.66 -7.27
N ASN A 7 8.37 12.29 -7.61
CA ASN A 7 8.28 13.29 -8.69
C ASN A 7 8.92 12.81 -10.02
N GLY A 8 8.71 11.53 -10.36
CA GLY A 8 9.23 10.92 -11.60
C GLY A 8 10.69 10.49 -11.55
N THR A 9 11.39 10.69 -10.43
CA THR A 9 12.81 10.28 -10.27
C THR A 9 12.91 9.11 -9.31
N LEU A 10 13.68 8.08 -9.68
CA LEU A 10 13.96 6.93 -8.81
C LEU A 10 15.04 7.28 -7.79
N HIS A 11 14.77 7.04 -6.51
CA HIS A 11 15.69 7.29 -5.41
C HIS A 11 15.93 6.01 -4.61
N GLU A 12 17.18 5.80 -4.18
CA GLU A 12 17.51 4.80 -3.16
C GLU A 12 17.25 5.38 -1.76
N LEU A 13 16.59 4.60 -0.92
CA LEU A 13 16.27 4.99 0.45
C LEU A 13 17.19 4.27 1.43
N THR A 14 17.84 5.05 2.29
CA THR A 14 18.68 4.54 3.38
C THR A 14 17.79 4.11 4.54
N PRO A 15 17.92 2.89 5.09
CA PRO A 15 17.15 2.49 6.27
C PRO A 15 17.39 3.45 7.45
N VAL A 16 16.32 3.85 8.15
CA VAL A 16 16.40 4.85 9.22
C VAL A 16 17.43 4.52 10.31
N LYS A 17 17.62 3.23 10.63
CA LYS A 17 18.64 2.80 11.60
C LYS A 17 20.07 3.09 11.11
N ALA A 18 20.33 2.86 9.82
CA ALA A 18 21.63 3.15 9.21
C ALA A 18 21.85 4.67 9.10
N PHE A 19 20.81 5.42 8.71
CA PHE A 19 20.87 6.88 8.65
C PHE A 19 21.15 7.49 10.03
N ARG A 20 20.45 7.04 11.09
CA ARG A 20 20.71 7.50 12.46
C ARG A 20 22.15 7.24 12.90
N ALA A 21 22.66 6.03 12.64
CA ALA A 21 24.03 5.68 12.99
C ALA A 21 25.07 6.51 12.23
N GLN A 22 24.79 6.86 10.97
CA GLN A 22 25.70 7.67 10.15
C GLN A 22 25.83 9.12 10.65
N TYR A 23 24.75 9.70 11.17
CA TYR A 23 24.69 11.11 11.59
C TYR A 23 24.55 11.29 13.12
N ASP A 24 24.80 10.25 13.90
CA ASP A 24 24.69 10.25 15.38
C ASP A 24 23.34 10.78 15.90
N LEU A 25 22.24 10.42 15.22
CA LEU A 25 20.90 10.91 15.55
C LEU A 25 20.24 10.05 16.63
N PRO A 26 19.36 10.64 17.47
CA PRO A 26 18.69 9.90 18.52
C PRO A 26 17.78 8.78 17.95
N PRO A 27 17.51 7.71 18.72
CA PRO A 27 16.59 6.65 18.32
C PRO A 27 15.16 7.12 17.99
N THR A 28 14.79 8.31 18.46
CA THR A 28 13.49 8.95 18.19
C THR A 28 13.42 9.63 16.82
N PHE A 29 14.55 9.99 16.20
CA PHE A 29 14.55 10.67 14.89
C PHE A 29 13.93 9.79 13.81
N GLY A 30 12.72 10.10 13.34
CA GLY A 30 12.03 9.23 12.39
C GLY A 30 10.64 9.74 12.04
N THR A 31 9.94 9.00 11.20
CA THR A 31 8.59 9.32 10.74
C THR A 31 7.63 9.58 11.90
N ALA A 32 7.74 8.82 12.99
CA ALA A 32 6.91 9.00 14.17
C ALA A 32 7.17 10.30 14.95
N TYR A 33 8.40 10.82 14.89
CA TYR A 33 8.75 12.10 15.51
C TYR A 33 8.18 13.28 14.70
N PHE A 34 8.32 13.24 13.38
CA PHE A 34 7.89 14.34 12.50
C PHE A 34 6.38 14.33 12.23
N ALA A 35 5.78 13.14 12.06
CA ALA A 35 4.36 13.00 11.80
C ALA A 35 3.80 11.87 12.65
N PRO A 36 3.54 12.11 13.95
CA PRO A 36 2.96 11.10 14.83
C PRO A 36 1.60 10.64 14.29
N LYS A 37 1.28 9.37 14.54
CA LYS A 37 -0.05 8.81 14.28
C LYS A 37 -0.79 8.75 15.61
N ASP A 38 -2.00 9.29 15.64
CA ASP A 38 -2.90 9.03 16.75
C ASP A 38 -3.51 7.63 16.58
N TYR A 39 -3.30 6.79 17.59
CA TYR A 39 -3.81 5.42 17.63
C TYR A 39 -5.10 5.28 18.44
N ALA A 40 -5.58 6.35 19.07
CA ALA A 40 -6.79 6.31 19.86
C ALA A 40 -8.00 5.93 18.99
N GLY A 41 -8.71 4.87 19.40
CA GLY A 41 -9.91 4.39 18.71
C GLY A 41 -9.66 3.75 17.34
N LEU A 42 -8.41 3.36 17.03
CA LEU A 42 -8.11 2.59 15.83
C LEU A 42 -8.54 1.13 15.96
N GLY A 43 -9.11 0.61 14.86
CA GLY A 43 -9.29 -0.81 14.68
C GLY A 43 -7.95 -1.55 14.60
N SER A 44 -7.98 -2.83 14.97
CA SER A 44 -6.82 -3.71 14.89
C SER A 44 -7.13 -4.89 13.98
N ILE A 45 -6.18 -5.19 13.10
CA ILE A 45 -6.20 -6.42 12.32
C ILE A 45 -5.36 -7.53 12.98
N ASP A 46 -4.78 -7.25 14.14
CA ASP A 46 -3.94 -8.19 14.88
C ASP A 46 -4.79 -9.10 15.79
N GLY A 47 -4.29 -10.32 16.00
CA GLY A 47 -4.93 -11.30 16.87
C GLY A 47 -5.77 -12.35 16.13
N ALA A 48 -6.09 -13.44 16.84
CA ALA A 48 -6.70 -14.62 16.23
C ALA A 48 -8.11 -14.38 15.66
N ALA A 49 -8.92 -13.56 16.32
CA ALA A 49 -10.28 -13.24 15.86
C ALA A 49 -10.25 -12.40 14.57
N ALA A 50 -9.40 -11.37 14.53
CA ALA A 50 -9.19 -10.56 13.32
C ALA A 50 -8.64 -11.40 12.17
N GLY A 51 -7.64 -12.26 12.44
CA GLY A 51 -7.10 -13.19 11.45
C GLY A 51 -8.15 -14.16 10.89
N ALA A 52 -9.03 -14.71 11.75
CA ALA A 52 -10.12 -15.57 11.30
C ALA A 52 -11.14 -14.82 10.44
N ALA A 53 -11.50 -13.59 10.82
CA ALA A 53 -12.42 -12.75 10.05
C ALA A 53 -11.85 -12.37 8.67
N LEU A 54 -10.57 -11.99 8.62
CA LEU A 54 -9.86 -11.72 7.37
C LEU A 54 -9.76 -12.98 6.48
N GLY A 55 -9.56 -14.16 7.09
CA GLY A 55 -9.61 -15.45 6.40
C GLY A 55 -10.98 -15.75 5.78
N GLN A 56 -12.07 -15.44 6.48
CA GLN A 56 -13.43 -15.58 5.97
C GLN A 56 -13.70 -14.62 4.80
N LEU A 57 -13.29 -13.36 4.93
CA LEU A 57 -13.38 -12.37 3.86
C LEU A 57 -12.65 -12.87 2.60
N ARG A 58 -11.41 -13.35 2.76
CA ARG A 58 -10.62 -13.90 1.66
C ARG A 58 -11.35 -15.06 0.98
N ALA A 59 -11.84 -16.02 1.76
CA ALA A 59 -12.55 -17.18 1.21
C ALA A 59 -13.84 -16.79 0.46
N ALA A 60 -14.62 -15.88 1.04
CA ALA A 60 -15.84 -15.35 0.43
C ALA A 60 -15.55 -14.69 -0.92
N LEU A 61 -14.52 -13.83 -0.96
CA LEU A 61 -14.13 -13.13 -2.18
C LEU A 61 -13.66 -14.08 -3.28
N LEU A 62 -12.75 -15.02 -2.97
CA LEU A 62 -12.24 -15.98 -3.95
C LEU A 62 -13.34 -16.89 -4.50
N SER A 63 -14.34 -17.25 -3.67
CA SER A 63 -15.48 -18.07 -4.09
C SER A 63 -16.40 -17.38 -5.11
N ARG A 64 -16.31 -16.04 -5.25
CA ARG A 64 -17.10 -15.25 -6.21
C ARG A 64 -16.46 -15.16 -7.59
N ILE A 65 -15.20 -15.58 -7.74
CA ILE A 65 -14.52 -15.51 -9.04
C ILE A 65 -15.06 -16.64 -9.93
N PRO A 66 -15.66 -16.33 -11.10
CA PRO A 66 -16.16 -17.37 -12.01
C PRO A 66 -15.03 -18.27 -12.50
N ALA A 67 -15.32 -19.55 -12.72
CA ALA A 67 -14.34 -20.50 -13.26
C ALA A 67 -13.87 -20.16 -14.69
N LYS A 68 -14.70 -19.40 -15.43
CA LYS A 68 -14.38 -18.91 -16.78
C LYS A 68 -14.92 -17.50 -16.94
N ILE A 69 -14.09 -16.61 -17.48
CA ILE A 69 -14.42 -15.21 -17.77
C ILE A 69 -14.12 -14.97 -19.24
N VAL A 70 -15.02 -14.30 -19.98
CA VAL A 70 -14.64 -13.75 -21.29
C VAL A 70 -14.04 -12.35 -21.10
N ALA A 71 -13.04 -11.99 -21.90
CA ALA A 71 -12.28 -10.75 -21.70
C ALA A 71 -13.17 -9.49 -21.58
N ALA A 72 -14.26 -9.42 -22.36
CA ALA A 72 -15.20 -8.29 -22.30
C ALA A 72 -15.93 -8.14 -20.96
N GLU A 73 -16.05 -9.22 -20.18
CA GLU A 73 -16.71 -9.22 -18.87
C GLU A 73 -15.77 -8.79 -17.73
N LEU A 74 -14.45 -8.83 -17.97
CA LEU A 74 -13.44 -8.64 -16.91
C LEU A 74 -13.65 -7.35 -16.10
N PRO A 75 -13.89 -6.16 -16.71
CA PRO A 75 -14.15 -4.95 -15.94
C PRO A 75 -15.35 -5.11 -15.00
N SER A 76 -16.45 -5.72 -15.49
CA SER A 76 -17.65 -5.95 -14.69
C SER A 76 -17.43 -6.95 -13.54
N VAL A 77 -16.56 -7.95 -13.75
CA VAL A 77 -16.16 -8.91 -12.72
C VAL A 77 -15.42 -8.18 -11.61
N VAL A 78 -14.47 -7.30 -11.95
CA VAL A 78 -13.71 -6.50 -10.95
C VAL A 78 -14.64 -5.59 -10.16
N THR A 79 -15.61 -4.93 -10.81
CA THR A 79 -16.61 -4.11 -10.10
C THR A 79 -17.39 -4.96 -9.09
N ARG A 80 -17.94 -6.11 -9.50
CA ARG A 80 -18.70 -6.99 -8.58
C ARG A 80 -17.85 -7.53 -7.43
N LEU A 81 -16.57 -7.85 -7.69
CA LEU A 81 -15.63 -8.26 -6.63
C LEU A 81 -15.35 -7.12 -5.66
N THR A 82 -15.27 -5.88 -6.15
CA THR A 82 -15.08 -4.69 -5.31
C THR A 82 -16.29 -4.45 -4.41
N ASP A 83 -17.50 -4.54 -4.97
CA ASP A 83 -18.74 -4.41 -4.20
C ASP A 83 -18.83 -5.51 -3.14
N HIS A 84 -18.50 -6.75 -3.50
CA HIS A 84 -18.49 -7.84 -2.53
C HIS A 84 -17.40 -7.68 -1.47
N PHE A 85 -16.22 -7.19 -1.83
CA PHE A 85 -15.16 -6.89 -0.87
C PHE A 85 -15.62 -5.84 0.15
N ARG A 86 -16.31 -4.79 -0.30
CA ARG A 86 -16.94 -3.78 0.58
C ARG A 86 -17.94 -4.40 1.55
N GLU A 87 -18.89 -5.19 1.04
CA GLU A 87 -19.87 -5.89 1.88
C GLU A 87 -19.20 -6.77 2.94
N GLN A 88 -18.16 -7.51 2.56
CA GLN A 88 -17.42 -8.37 3.49
C GLN A 88 -16.63 -7.54 4.50
N MET A 89 -15.99 -6.44 4.09
CA MET A 89 -15.29 -5.53 5.00
C MET A 89 -16.25 -4.96 6.04
N GLU A 90 -17.42 -4.48 5.63
CA GLU A 90 -18.46 -3.96 6.52
C GLU A 90 -18.96 -5.03 7.50
N HIS A 91 -19.15 -6.27 7.01
CA HIS A 91 -19.56 -7.41 7.83
C HIS A 91 -18.53 -7.74 8.93
N ILE A 92 -17.25 -7.88 8.55
CA ILE A 92 -16.18 -8.19 9.49
C ILE A 92 -15.78 -6.98 10.35
N ASN A 93 -16.22 -5.76 10.01
CA ASN A 93 -15.80 -4.55 10.71
C ASN A 93 -16.23 -4.51 12.18
N THR A 94 -17.27 -5.27 12.54
CA THR A 94 -17.66 -5.47 13.94
C THR A 94 -16.59 -6.16 14.78
N ILE A 95 -15.64 -6.87 14.15
CA ILE A 95 -14.54 -7.60 14.77
C ILE A 95 -13.25 -6.76 14.72
N ILE A 96 -12.92 -6.19 13.56
CA ILE A 96 -11.65 -5.47 13.35
C ILE A 96 -11.72 -3.99 13.76
N GLY A 97 -12.92 -3.40 13.85
CA GLY A 97 -13.14 -2.08 14.44
C GLY A 97 -12.57 -0.90 13.66
N LEU A 98 -12.46 -0.99 12.33
CA LEU A 98 -11.99 0.13 11.51
C LEU A 98 -13.02 1.26 11.46
N ARG A 99 -12.54 2.50 11.34
CA ARG A 99 -13.42 3.65 11.06
C ARG A 99 -13.97 3.55 9.65
N ALA A 100 -15.14 4.16 9.40
CA ALA A 100 -15.77 4.15 8.08
C ALA A 100 -14.81 4.61 6.96
N GLN A 101 -14.02 5.66 7.22
CA GLN A 101 -13.03 6.14 6.26
C GLN A 101 -11.92 5.12 5.97
N GLU A 102 -11.53 4.31 6.94
CA GLU A 102 -10.49 3.27 6.78
C GLU A 102 -11.02 2.10 5.95
N VAL A 103 -12.31 1.76 6.10
CA VAL A 103 -13.00 0.82 5.21
C VAL A 103 -13.04 1.35 3.78
N GLU A 104 -13.43 2.63 3.58
CA GLU A 104 -13.44 3.24 2.24
C GLU A 104 -12.05 3.25 1.60
N PHE A 105 -10.99 3.52 2.36
CA PHE A 105 -9.62 3.46 1.86
C PHE A 105 -9.23 2.04 1.46
N ALA A 106 -9.58 1.03 2.25
CA ALA A 106 -9.31 -0.37 1.91
C ALA A 106 -10.04 -0.79 0.62
N VAL A 107 -11.31 -0.43 0.49
CA VAL A 107 -12.14 -0.75 -0.69
C VAL A 107 -11.61 -0.03 -1.94
N SER A 108 -11.29 1.25 -1.82
CA SER A 108 -10.73 2.03 -2.94
C SER A 108 -9.37 1.46 -3.38
N GLY A 109 -8.51 1.11 -2.42
CA GLY A 109 -7.21 0.49 -2.72
C GLY A 109 -7.34 -0.86 -3.41
N PHE A 110 -8.27 -1.70 -2.96
CA PHE A 110 -8.59 -2.96 -3.64
C PHE A 110 -9.08 -2.71 -5.06
N ALA A 111 -10.03 -1.79 -5.24
CA ALA A 111 -10.61 -1.47 -6.53
C ALA A 111 -9.55 -0.98 -7.52
N ASP A 112 -8.73 0.00 -7.13
CA ASP A 112 -7.76 0.63 -8.02
C ASP A 112 -6.69 -0.38 -8.49
N ALA A 113 -6.15 -1.17 -7.56
CA ALA A 113 -5.14 -2.17 -7.88
C ALA A 113 -5.71 -3.28 -8.79
N ALA A 114 -6.92 -3.78 -8.47
CA ALA A 114 -7.57 -4.82 -9.27
C ALA A 114 -7.92 -4.32 -10.68
N HIS A 115 -8.43 -3.08 -10.81
CA HIS A 115 -8.70 -2.48 -12.12
C HIS A 115 -7.41 -2.28 -12.93
N LYS A 116 -6.34 -1.75 -12.32
CA LYS A 116 -5.05 -1.57 -13.00
C LYS A 116 -4.52 -2.91 -13.54
N TYR A 117 -4.60 -3.97 -12.74
CA TYR A 117 -4.19 -5.30 -13.20
C TYR A 117 -5.09 -5.84 -14.31
N ALA A 118 -6.41 -5.74 -14.17
CA ALA A 118 -7.35 -6.15 -15.21
C ALA A 118 -7.13 -5.43 -16.54
N PHE A 119 -6.88 -4.12 -16.53
CA PHE A 119 -6.51 -3.38 -17.73
C PHE A 119 -5.20 -3.89 -18.35
N SER A 120 -4.23 -4.25 -17.52
CA SER A 120 -2.95 -4.81 -17.98
C SER A 120 -3.13 -6.19 -18.63
N LEU A 121 -4.03 -7.03 -18.10
CA LEU A 121 -4.42 -8.30 -18.73
C LEU A 121 -5.09 -8.09 -20.10
N LEU A 122 -6.03 -7.15 -20.18
CA LEU A 122 -6.71 -6.82 -21.44
C LEU A 122 -5.71 -6.30 -22.48
N ARG A 123 -4.80 -5.42 -22.07
CA ARG A 123 -3.75 -4.90 -22.96
C ARG A 123 -2.87 -6.03 -23.48
N ALA A 124 -2.37 -6.90 -22.60
CA ALA A 124 -1.53 -8.04 -22.99
C ALA A 124 -2.27 -8.92 -24.02
N ARG A 125 -3.55 -9.20 -23.79
CA ARG A 125 -4.37 -9.99 -24.71
C ARG A 125 -4.59 -9.34 -26.08
N LEU A 126 -4.84 -8.03 -26.10
CA LEU A 126 -5.08 -7.28 -27.35
C LEU A 126 -3.82 -7.07 -28.19
N THR A 127 -2.66 -6.99 -27.53
CA THR A 127 -1.36 -6.72 -28.17
C THR A 127 -0.54 -7.98 -28.44
N GLY A 128 -0.91 -9.11 -27.83
CA GLY A 128 -0.13 -10.35 -27.88
C GLY A 128 1.11 -10.33 -26.98
N GLU A 129 1.24 -9.33 -26.10
CA GLU A 129 2.30 -9.26 -25.09
C GLU A 129 2.09 -10.31 -24.00
N GLN A 130 3.16 -10.60 -23.24
CA GLN A 130 3.09 -11.48 -22.09
C GLN A 130 2.21 -10.87 -20.99
N VAL A 131 1.47 -11.73 -20.29
CA VAL A 131 0.74 -11.34 -19.06
C VAL A 131 1.77 -10.80 -18.04
N PRO A 132 1.59 -9.57 -17.53
CA PRO A 132 2.53 -8.99 -16.60
C PRO A 132 2.46 -9.68 -15.24
N ASP A 133 3.60 -9.72 -14.55
CA ASP A 133 3.66 -10.16 -13.16
C ASP A 133 2.80 -9.23 -12.28
N PHE A 134 1.93 -9.82 -11.45
CA PHE A 134 1.08 -9.07 -10.53
C PHE A 134 1.90 -8.14 -9.61
N LYS A 135 3.02 -8.62 -9.06
CA LYS A 135 3.86 -7.86 -8.14
C LYS A 135 4.39 -6.59 -8.82
N LEU A 136 4.76 -6.68 -10.09
CA LEU A 136 5.25 -5.54 -10.86
C LEU A 136 4.14 -4.47 -11.03
N VAL A 137 2.95 -4.89 -11.44
CA VAL A 137 1.81 -3.97 -11.61
C VAL A 137 1.35 -3.38 -10.28
N TYR A 138 1.36 -4.17 -9.21
CA TYR A 138 1.03 -3.74 -7.86
C TYR A 138 2.03 -2.73 -7.32
N ASP A 139 3.33 -2.97 -7.51
CA ASP A 139 4.38 -2.04 -7.10
C ASP A 139 4.25 -0.72 -7.86
N GLU A 140 4.03 -0.76 -9.18
CA GLU A 140 3.79 0.46 -9.96
C GLU A 140 2.58 1.25 -9.46
N TRP A 141 1.49 0.56 -9.11
CA TRP A 141 0.31 1.19 -8.51
C TRP A 141 0.65 1.84 -7.18
N LEU A 142 1.30 1.09 -6.28
CA LEU A 142 1.70 1.56 -4.96
C LEU A 142 2.60 2.80 -5.06
N MET A 143 3.56 2.77 -5.99
CA MET A 143 4.50 3.88 -6.24
C MET A 143 3.82 5.09 -6.88
N SER A 144 2.76 4.91 -7.68
CA SER A 144 1.97 6.03 -8.21
C SER A 144 1.21 6.81 -7.11
N GLY A 145 0.96 6.13 -5.98
CA GLY A 145 0.36 6.70 -4.78
C GLY A 145 1.32 7.46 -3.88
N VAL A 146 2.62 7.53 -4.22
CA VAL A 146 3.62 8.23 -3.40
C VAL A 146 3.31 9.73 -3.36
N ARG A 147 3.33 10.27 -2.15
CA ARG A 147 3.12 11.69 -1.84
C ARG A 147 4.20 12.12 -0.86
N VAL A 148 4.62 13.37 -0.99
CA VAL A 148 5.51 14.03 -0.05
C VAL A 148 4.70 15.13 0.62
N LEU A 149 4.68 15.16 1.95
CA LEU A 149 4.01 16.23 2.69
C LEU A 149 4.66 17.57 2.33
N GLU A 150 3.85 18.54 1.94
CA GLU A 150 4.32 19.82 1.41
C GLU A 150 5.06 20.64 2.47
N THR A 151 4.49 20.69 3.68
CA THR A 151 5.04 21.41 4.83
C THR A 151 6.23 20.65 5.41
N PRO A 152 7.45 21.22 5.35
CA PRO A 152 8.60 20.63 6.02
C PRO A 152 8.54 20.87 7.53
N PHE A 153 9.09 19.93 8.28
CA PHE A 153 9.38 20.04 9.70
C PHE A 153 10.81 20.54 9.86
N ALA A 154 11.03 21.50 10.74
CA ALA A 154 12.38 21.86 11.15
C ALA A 154 12.91 20.82 12.15
N TYR A 155 14.15 20.40 11.98
CA TYR A 155 14.90 19.62 12.95
C TYR A 155 16.15 20.42 13.30
N ASP A 156 16.08 21.08 14.44
CA ASP A 156 17.15 21.93 14.97
C ASP A 156 17.64 21.33 16.30
N ASP A 157 18.89 20.85 16.31
CA ASP A 157 19.64 20.54 17.53
C ASP A 157 20.99 21.27 17.51
N ASP A 158 21.83 21.09 18.53
CA ASP A 158 23.11 21.80 18.64
C ASP A 158 24.07 21.53 17.46
N SER A 159 23.84 20.47 16.69
CA SER A 159 24.71 20.00 15.59
C SER A 159 24.03 20.00 14.22
N HIS A 160 22.71 20.10 14.15
CA HIS A 160 21.92 19.92 12.94
C HIS A 160 20.87 21.01 12.77
N HIS A 161 20.80 21.55 11.55
CA HIS A 161 19.76 22.48 11.10
C HIS A 161 19.16 21.97 9.80
N TRP A 162 18.17 21.09 9.90
CA TRP A 162 17.64 20.34 8.76
C TRP A 162 16.16 20.59 8.53
N HIS A 163 15.73 20.42 7.28
CA HIS A 163 14.32 20.40 6.92
C HIS A 163 13.92 18.98 6.54
N VAL A 164 12.86 18.48 7.16
CA VAL A 164 12.40 17.11 6.98
C VAL A 164 11.00 17.12 6.39
N ARG A 165 10.80 16.41 5.28
CA ARG A 165 9.47 16.12 4.72
C ARG A 165 9.17 14.65 4.88
N VAL A 166 7.90 14.31 5.11
CA VAL A 166 7.46 12.92 5.26
C VAL A 166 7.00 12.40 3.91
N ILE A 167 7.45 11.18 3.59
CA ILE A 167 7.02 10.40 2.44
C ILE A 167 5.90 9.46 2.87
N SER A 168 4.80 9.46 2.13
CA SER A 168 3.69 8.52 2.32
C SER A 168 3.23 7.92 1.01
N HIS A 169 2.54 6.79 1.09
CA HIS A 169 1.75 6.20 0.01
C HIS A 169 0.37 5.79 0.54
N VAL A 170 -0.39 5.04 -0.25
CA VAL A 170 -1.76 4.62 0.10
C VAL A 170 -1.88 3.85 1.43
N TYR A 171 -0.82 3.13 1.85
CA TYR A 171 -0.76 2.43 3.14
C TYR A 171 -0.08 3.22 4.26
N GLY A 172 0.03 4.54 4.15
CA GLY A 172 0.55 5.39 5.23
C GLY A 172 1.97 5.88 5.00
N ARG A 173 2.65 6.23 6.10
CA ARG A 173 3.93 6.93 6.07
C ARG A 173 5.07 5.93 6.05
N MET A 174 5.99 6.09 5.09
CA MET A 174 7.00 5.08 4.79
C MET A 174 8.43 5.60 4.87
N GLY A 175 8.63 6.92 5.03
CA GLY A 175 9.97 7.48 5.04
C GLY A 175 10.04 8.99 5.13
N LEU A 176 11.26 9.51 4.93
CA LEU A 176 11.60 10.93 5.05
C LEU A 176 12.43 11.39 3.86
N ILE A 177 12.28 12.66 3.51
CA ILE A 177 13.26 13.44 2.75
C ILE A 177 13.90 14.41 3.73
N VAL A 178 15.21 14.29 3.95
CA VAL A 178 15.98 15.13 4.87
C VAL A 178 16.87 16.05 4.04
N GLN A 179 16.64 17.36 4.16
CA GLN A 179 17.48 18.39 3.56
C GLN A 179 18.47 18.87 4.63
N ALA A 180 19.75 18.57 4.42
CA ALA A 180 20.86 18.89 5.31
C ALA A 180 21.83 19.83 4.58
N GLY A 181 21.54 21.13 4.62
CA GLY A 181 22.26 22.12 3.83
C GLY A 181 22.06 21.87 2.32
N GLU A 182 23.15 21.63 1.59
CA GLU A 182 23.11 21.30 0.15
C GLU A 182 22.81 19.82 -0.13
N ALA A 183 22.89 18.94 0.88
CA ALA A 183 22.63 17.52 0.72
C ALA A 183 21.14 17.21 0.91
N THR A 184 20.62 16.28 0.09
CA THR A 184 19.29 15.69 0.28
C THR A 184 19.42 14.19 0.45
N HIS A 185 18.81 13.68 1.52
CA HIS A 185 18.81 12.26 1.85
C HIS A 185 17.39 11.70 1.83
N TYR A 186 17.26 10.50 1.28
CA TYR A 186 16.00 9.76 1.27
C TYR A 186 16.12 8.61 2.26
N VAL A 187 15.19 8.57 3.22
CA VAL A 187 15.26 7.67 4.36
C VAL A 187 14.03 6.77 4.39
N TYR A 188 14.24 5.47 4.50
CA TYR A 188 13.16 4.49 4.67
C TYR A 188 12.88 4.25 6.15
N ASP A 189 11.66 4.55 6.57
CA ASP A 189 11.17 4.37 7.94
C ASP A 189 9.70 3.92 7.94
N PRO A 190 9.45 2.59 7.91
CA PRO A 190 8.10 2.03 7.84
C PRO A 190 7.45 1.92 9.22
N ALA A 191 7.96 2.58 10.27
CA ALA A 191 7.42 2.48 11.61
C ALA A 191 5.92 2.83 11.71
N LEU A 192 5.41 3.65 10.78
CA LEU A 192 4.01 4.03 10.67
C LEU A 192 3.32 3.47 9.42
N ALA A 193 3.88 2.43 8.80
CA ALA A 193 3.25 1.70 7.71
C ALA A 193 1.98 1.00 8.22
N CYS A 194 0.97 0.88 7.35
CA CYS A 194 -0.27 0.20 7.67
C CYS A 194 -0.04 -1.31 7.76
N PRO A 195 -0.41 -1.97 8.87
CA PRO A 195 -0.24 -3.42 9.00
C PRO A 195 -1.07 -4.20 7.96
N ALA A 196 -2.14 -3.60 7.42
CA ALA A 196 -3.01 -4.22 6.43
C ALA A 196 -2.39 -4.33 5.03
N GLU A 197 -1.25 -3.68 4.77
CA GLU A 197 -0.59 -3.70 3.46
C GLU A 197 -0.28 -5.13 3.01
N GLY A 198 0.32 -5.95 3.89
CA GLY A 198 0.66 -7.33 3.58
C GLY A 198 -0.57 -8.21 3.29
N PHE A 199 -1.64 -8.04 4.05
CA PHE A 199 -2.90 -8.74 3.80
C PHE A 199 -3.49 -8.34 2.44
N MET A 200 -3.56 -7.05 2.15
CA MET A 200 -4.16 -6.55 0.91
C MET A 200 -3.34 -6.97 -0.32
N ALA A 201 -2.00 -6.89 -0.25
CA ALA A 201 -1.13 -7.37 -1.31
C ALA A 201 -1.31 -8.87 -1.58
N GLY A 202 -1.41 -9.69 -0.52
CA GLY A 202 -1.67 -11.11 -0.63
C GLY A 202 -3.05 -11.41 -1.26
N LEU A 203 -4.11 -10.80 -0.72
CA LEU A 203 -5.47 -10.97 -1.23
C LEU A 203 -5.59 -10.60 -2.71
N LEU A 204 -5.06 -9.43 -3.10
CA LEU A 204 -5.07 -8.99 -4.49
C LEU A 204 -4.28 -9.92 -5.40
N GLY A 205 -3.11 -10.41 -4.95
CA GLY A 205 -2.30 -11.35 -5.72
C GLY A 205 -3.05 -12.64 -6.01
N GLU A 206 -3.78 -13.17 -5.03
CA GLU A 206 -4.61 -14.35 -5.21
C GLU A 206 -5.81 -14.09 -6.13
N VAL A 207 -6.55 -13.00 -5.90
CA VAL A 207 -7.67 -12.61 -6.78
C VAL A 207 -7.20 -12.50 -8.22
N CYS A 208 -6.07 -11.82 -8.45
CA CYS A 208 -5.49 -11.61 -9.77
C CYS A 208 -5.04 -12.92 -10.42
N ALA A 209 -4.43 -13.84 -9.66
CA ALA A 209 -4.05 -15.16 -10.16
C ALA A 209 -5.28 -15.99 -10.59
N HIS A 210 -6.36 -15.93 -9.82
CA HIS A 210 -7.63 -16.56 -10.18
C HIS A 210 -8.26 -15.93 -11.43
N LEU A 211 -8.20 -14.61 -11.59
CA LEU A 211 -8.68 -13.93 -12.79
C LEU A 211 -7.90 -14.34 -14.05
N VAL A 212 -6.56 -14.46 -13.96
CA VAL A 212 -5.71 -14.95 -15.05
C VAL A 212 -6.13 -16.36 -15.47
N THR A 213 -6.27 -17.26 -14.50
CA THR A 213 -6.70 -18.65 -14.73
C THR A 213 -8.08 -18.71 -15.40
N ALA A 214 -9.05 -17.92 -14.90
CA ALA A 214 -10.41 -17.88 -15.44
C ALA A 214 -10.50 -17.29 -16.86
N LEU A 215 -9.54 -16.45 -17.26
CA LEU A 215 -9.42 -15.94 -18.63
C LEU A 215 -8.76 -16.94 -19.60
N GLY A 216 -8.26 -18.06 -19.08
CA GLY A 216 -7.56 -19.12 -19.82
C GLY A 216 -6.15 -18.71 -20.24
N GLN A 217 -5.45 -17.97 -19.39
CA GLN A 217 -4.06 -17.53 -19.57
C GLN A 217 -3.12 -18.17 -18.55
#